data_AF-A0A941WDL6-F1
#
_entry.id   AF-A0A941WDL6-F1
#
_cell.length_a   1.000
_cell.length_b   1.000
_cell.length_c   1.000
_cell.angle_alpha   90.00
_cell.angle_beta   90.00
_cell.angle_gamma   90.00
#
_symmetry.space_group_name_H-M   'P 1'
#
loop_
_entity.id
_entity.type
_entity.pdbx_description
1 polymer ?
#
loop_
_entity_poly.entity_id
_entity_poly.type
_entity_poly.pdbx_seq_one_letter_code
_entity_poly.pdbx_strand_id
1 'polypeptide(L)'
;MNAGKEYDGIQNAGSLGYYWPHLLISPTETEPVKIADCETMTVYLDFCIDKSEHHAADFGAEKPGLQAQFAWFVYVQNLTEGSAGYGEFLWFGFNLYDPTQLYAPHNEQQDFAGGNAGNYIYTLGATECIGTSRVKVGERTGFSMDLIAAVEKGLAAAHEAGFMTNSELEDCSITGMNIGYEMFDVWDISTTIYDMGVSYTLKEEA
;
A
#
# COMPACT_ATOMS: atom_id res chain seq x y z
N MET A 1 3.28 14.88 7.84
CA MET A 1 1.94 14.97 8.45
C MET A 1 2.09 14.95 9.96
N ASN A 2 1.46 15.88 10.67
CA ASN A 2 1.48 15.93 12.13
C ASN A 2 0.07 15.64 12.67
N ALA A 3 -0.19 14.38 12.97
CA ALA A 3 -1.47 13.93 13.55
C ALA A 3 -1.60 14.29 15.04
N GLY A 4 -0.51 14.65 15.71
CA GLY A 4 -0.55 15.23 17.07
C GLY A 4 -1.28 16.58 17.15
N LYS A 5 -1.54 17.21 16.01
CA LYS A 5 -2.40 18.41 15.90
C LYS A 5 -3.84 18.10 15.49
N GLU A 6 -4.13 16.87 15.11
CA GLU A 6 -5.45 16.41 14.64
C GLU A 6 -6.21 15.67 15.76
N TYR A 7 -5.49 14.95 16.62
CA TYR A 7 -6.06 14.23 17.75
C TYR A 7 -5.96 15.04 19.06
N ASP A 8 -7.02 14.95 19.88
CA ASP A 8 -7.05 15.52 21.24
C ASP A 8 -6.38 14.62 22.31
N GLY A 9 -5.81 13.49 21.90
CA GLY A 9 -5.20 12.52 22.79
C GLY A 9 -4.66 11.29 22.07
N ILE A 10 -3.96 10.44 22.83
CA ILE A 10 -3.48 9.15 22.34
C ILE A 10 -4.64 8.26 21.97
N GLN A 11 -4.48 7.55 20.86
CA GLN A 11 -5.48 6.64 20.34
C GLN A 11 -5.24 5.19 20.74
N ASN A 12 -6.33 4.44 20.81
CA ASN A 12 -6.34 2.98 20.91
C ASN A 12 -7.51 2.43 20.08
N ALA A 13 -7.61 1.10 19.95
CA ALA A 13 -8.65 0.47 19.15
C ALA A 13 -10.09 0.89 19.53
N GLY A 14 -10.34 1.27 20.79
CA GLY A 14 -11.64 1.75 21.25
C GLY A 14 -11.91 3.24 21.01
N SER A 15 -10.88 4.06 20.77
CA SER A 15 -11.02 5.52 20.61
C SER A 15 -10.83 6.02 19.18
N LEU A 16 -10.06 5.29 18.36
CA LEU A 16 -9.72 5.67 16.98
C LEU A 16 -10.98 5.89 16.10
N GLY A 17 -12.06 5.16 16.39
CA GLY A 17 -13.28 5.21 15.58
C GLY A 17 -13.08 4.67 14.16
N TYR A 18 -13.91 5.14 13.23
CA TYR A 18 -13.86 4.75 11.80
C TYR A 18 -13.10 5.75 10.91
N TYR A 19 -12.63 6.86 11.49
CA TYR A 19 -11.99 7.94 10.74
C TYR A 19 -10.68 8.29 11.42
N TRP A 20 -9.58 8.00 10.73
CA TRP A 20 -8.27 8.46 11.09
C TRP A 20 -7.73 9.43 10.03
N PRO A 21 -6.79 10.32 10.37
CA PRO A 21 -6.16 11.19 9.40
C PRO A 21 -5.36 10.38 8.36
N HIS A 22 -5.52 10.76 7.09
CA HIS A 22 -4.74 10.23 5.97
C HIS A 22 -4.07 11.39 5.22
N LEU A 23 -2.89 11.13 4.67
CA LEU A 23 -2.30 11.97 3.64
C LEU A 23 -1.85 11.06 2.50
N LEU A 24 -2.62 11.03 1.42
CA LEU A 24 -2.36 10.21 0.25
C LEU A 24 -2.11 11.09 -0.97
N ILE A 25 -1.16 10.66 -1.81
CA ILE A 25 -0.89 11.22 -3.12
C ILE A 25 -1.27 10.17 -4.15
N SER A 26 -2.06 10.56 -5.14
CA SER A 26 -2.47 9.73 -6.26
C SER A 26 -2.42 10.55 -7.55
N PRO A 27 -2.18 9.93 -8.72
CA PRO A 27 -2.43 10.58 -9.99
C PRO A 27 -3.92 10.97 -10.09
N THR A 28 -4.19 12.06 -10.80
CA THR A 28 -5.57 12.45 -11.11
C THR A 28 -6.21 11.52 -12.13
N GLU A 29 -5.41 11.04 -13.08
CA GLU A 29 -5.79 10.13 -14.15
C GLU A 29 -4.62 9.20 -14.46
N THR A 30 -4.93 7.93 -14.75
CA THR A 30 -3.97 6.92 -15.21
C THR A 30 -4.63 6.15 -16.34
N GLU A 31 -3.94 6.00 -17.47
CA GLU A 31 -4.39 5.08 -18.51
C GLU A 31 -4.19 3.64 -18.02
N PRO A 32 -5.24 2.79 -18.04
CA PRO A 32 -5.10 1.39 -17.65
C PRO A 32 -4.07 0.67 -18.53
N VAL A 33 -3.12 -0.02 -17.90
CA VAL A 33 -2.15 -0.87 -18.61
C VAL A 33 -2.48 -2.32 -18.35
N LYS A 34 -2.87 -3.05 -19.40
CA LYS A 34 -3.17 -4.47 -19.33
C LYS A 34 -1.89 -5.27 -19.03
N ILE A 35 -1.92 -6.11 -18.01
CA ILE A 35 -0.75 -6.92 -17.61
C ILE A 35 -0.38 -7.90 -18.74
N ALA A 36 -1.38 -8.50 -19.40
CA ALA A 36 -1.18 -9.44 -20.50
C ALA A 36 -0.41 -8.87 -21.70
N ASP A 37 -0.50 -7.56 -21.93
CA ASP A 37 0.15 -6.88 -23.06
C ASP A 37 1.63 -6.57 -22.77
N CYS A 38 2.06 -6.72 -21.52
CA CYS A 38 3.41 -6.40 -21.08
C CYS A 38 4.31 -7.63 -21.08
N GLU A 39 5.53 -7.45 -21.59
CA GLU A 39 6.62 -8.42 -21.47
C GLU A 39 7.26 -8.33 -20.08
N THR A 40 7.43 -7.10 -19.59
CA THR A 40 7.95 -6.82 -18.25
C THR A 40 7.14 -5.73 -17.57
N MET A 41 7.00 -5.82 -16.26
CA MET A 41 6.59 -4.69 -15.41
C MET A 41 7.48 -4.66 -14.17
N THR A 42 8.11 -3.53 -13.90
CA THR A 42 8.95 -3.30 -12.73
C THR A 42 8.33 -2.19 -11.89
N VAL A 43 8.12 -2.47 -10.61
CA VAL A 43 7.70 -1.48 -9.61
C VAL A 43 8.90 -1.09 -8.77
N TYR A 44 9.07 0.21 -8.55
CA TYR A 44 10.22 0.74 -7.82
C TYR A 44 9.85 1.96 -6.98
N LEU A 45 10.56 2.12 -5.86
CA LEU A 45 10.46 3.26 -4.97
C LEU A 45 11.81 3.54 -4.31
N ASP A 46 12.18 4.81 -4.25
CA ASP A 46 13.35 5.33 -3.56
C ASP A 46 12.90 6.50 -2.65
N PHE A 47 13.13 6.36 -1.35
CA PHE A 47 12.57 7.25 -0.34
C PHE A 47 13.45 7.36 0.91
N CYS A 48 13.14 8.34 1.75
CA CYS A 48 13.70 8.51 3.09
C CYS A 48 12.58 8.92 4.05
N ILE A 49 12.46 8.23 5.19
CA ILE A 49 11.65 8.72 6.31
C ILE A 49 12.47 9.79 7.01
N ASP A 50 12.17 11.07 6.80
CA ASP A 50 12.99 12.18 7.31
C ASP A 50 12.71 12.46 8.79
N LYS A 51 11.49 12.18 9.24
CA LYS A 51 11.02 12.42 10.60
C LYS A 51 10.09 11.31 11.03
N SER A 52 10.21 10.86 12.29
CA SER A 52 9.26 9.96 12.93
C SER A 52 9.26 10.19 14.44
N GLU A 53 8.34 11.02 14.91
CA GLU A 53 8.19 11.37 16.33
C GLU A 53 6.78 11.01 16.79
N HIS A 54 6.64 10.57 18.04
CA HIS A 54 5.35 10.34 18.68
C HIS A 54 5.15 11.28 19.85
N HIS A 55 3.96 11.87 19.95
CA HIS A 55 3.62 12.89 20.92
C HIS A 55 2.93 12.34 22.19
N ALA A 56 3.07 11.05 22.52
CA ALA A 56 2.46 10.44 23.70
C ALA A 56 2.71 11.22 25.00
N ALA A 57 3.94 11.71 25.17
CA ALA A 57 4.35 12.41 26.38
C ALA A 57 3.57 13.71 26.60
N ASP A 58 3.13 14.37 25.52
CA ASP A 58 2.32 15.59 25.58
C ASP A 58 0.93 15.31 26.19
N PHE A 59 0.51 14.04 26.18
CA PHE A 59 -0.73 13.54 26.75
C PHE A 59 -0.52 12.67 28.00
N GLY A 60 0.68 12.68 28.57
CA GLY A 60 0.98 11.98 29.82
C GLY A 60 1.13 10.46 29.70
N ALA A 61 1.40 9.91 28.51
CA ALA A 61 1.74 8.50 28.37
C ALA A 61 3.21 8.29 27.97
N GLU A 62 3.73 7.11 28.31
CA GLU A 62 5.13 6.76 28.09
C GLU A 62 5.41 6.11 26.72
N LYS A 63 4.38 5.64 26.03
CA LYS A 63 4.51 4.90 24.76
C LYS A 63 3.33 5.16 23.81
N PRO A 64 3.52 4.93 22.50
CA PRO A 64 2.41 4.95 21.53
C PRO A 64 1.31 3.96 21.88
N GLY A 65 0.08 4.32 21.56
CA GLY A 65 -1.08 3.43 21.63
C GLY A 65 -1.27 2.65 20.33
N LEU A 66 -1.15 3.33 19.19
CA LEU A 66 -1.26 2.76 17.84
C LEU A 66 -0.14 3.26 16.92
N GLN A 67 0.04 2.58 15.79
CA GLN A 67 1.07 2.87 14.80
C GLN A 67 0.72 4.03 13.86
N ALA A 68 1.65 4.35 12.98
CA ALA A 68 1.39 5.02 11.71
C ALA A 68 1.87 4.11 10.60
N GLN A 69 1.28 4.22 9.41
CA GLN A 69 1.62 3.39 8.27
C GLN A 69 2.05 4.26 7.10
N PHE A 70 3.27 4.07 6.60
CA PHE A 70 3.64 4.51 5.25
C PHE A 70 3.45 3.35 4.29
N ALA A 71 2.47 3.46 3.41
CA ALA A 71 2.14 2.42 2.45
C ALA A 71 1.99 3.00 1.04
N TRP A 72 2.27 2.15 0.06
CA TRP A 72 2.02 2.41 -1.35
C TRP A 72 1.13 1.32 -1.91
N PHE A 73 0.01 1.68 -2.52
CA PHE A 73 -0.87 0.79 -3.24
C PHE A 73 -0.81 1.05 -4.75
N VAL A 74 -0.79 -0.04 -5.51
CA VAL A 74 -1.03 -0.09 -6.96
C VAL A 74 -2.34 -0.82 -7.18
N TYR A 75 -3.19 -0.28 -8.04
CA TYR A 75 -4.55 -0.80 -8.24
C TYR A 75 -4.55 -1.85 -9.32
N VAL A 76 -5.00 -3.06 -8.98
CA VAL A 76 -5.14 -4.17 -9.91
C VAL A 76 -6.62 -4.42 -10.13
N GLN A 77 -7.08 -4.30 -11.37
CA GLN A 77 -8.50 -4.44 -11.69
C GLN A 77 -8.71 -5.28 -12.94
N ASN A 78 -9.72 -6.15 -12.90
CA ASN A 78 -10.21 -6.83 -14.09
C ASN A 78 -11.06 -5.87 -14.93
N LEU A 79 -10.54 -5.52 -16.10
CA LEU A 79 -11.22 -4.65 -17.09
C LEU A 79 -11.50 -5.40 -18.40
N THR A 80 -11.43 -6.73 -18.43
CA THR A 80 -11.80 -7.52 -19.62
C THR A 80 -13.32 -7.46 -19.82
N GLU A 81 -13.79 -6.68 -20.80
CA GLU A 81 -15.23 -6.59 -21.09
C GLU A 81 -15.86 -7.97 -21.33
N GLY A 82 -16.97 -8.24 -20.63
CA GLY A 82 -17.71 -9.50 -20.75
C GLY A 82 -17.13 -10.66 -19.92
N SER A 83 -16.01 -10.48 -19.21
CA SER A 83 -15.54 -11.48 -18.24
C SER A 83 -16.48 -11.54 -17.02
N ALA A 84 -16.56 -12.71 -16.40
CA ALA A 84 -17.36 -12.88 -15.17
C ALA A 84 -16.80 -12.06 -13.99
N GLY A 85 -15.49 -11.78 -14.00
CA GLY A 85 -14.80 -10.97 -13.00
C GLY A 85 -14.71 -9.48 -13.33
N TYR A 86 -15.38 -8.99 -14.38
CA TYR A 86 -15.28 -7.57 -14.75
C TYR A 86 -15.60 -6.65 -13.57
N GLY A 87 -14.68 -5.76 -13.25
CA GLY A 87 -14.76 -4.82 -12.13
C GLY A 87 -14.23 -5.35 -10.80
N GLU A 88 -13.89 -6.64 -10.68
CA GLU A 88 -13.18 -7.17 -9.51
C GLU A 88 -11.84 -6.44 -9.33
N PHE A 89 -11.49 -6.18 -8.06
CA PHE A 89 -10.46 -5.23 -7.69
C PHE A 89 -9.62 -5.72 -6.51
N LEU A 90 -8.30 -5.49 -6.62
CA LEU A 90 -7.31 -5.78 -5.59
C LEU A 90 -6.53 -4.50 -5.25
N TRP A 91 -6.52 -4.18 -3.95
CA TRP A 91 -5.55 -3.25 -3.37
C TRP A 91 -4.22 -3.98 -3.19
N PHE A 92 -3.37 -3.94 -4.21
CA PHE A 92 -2.04 -4.53 -4.14
C PHE A 92 -1.06 -3.51 -3.56
N GLY A 93 -0.46 -3.80 -2.41
CA GLY A 93 0.29 -2.81 -1.65
C GLY A 93 1.69 -3.22 -1.20
N PHE A 94 2.41 -2.21 -0.74
CA PHE A 94 3.73 -2.30 -0.14
C PHE A 94 3.65 -1.58 1.21
N ASN A 95 3.69 -2.33 2.31
CA ASN A 95 3.71 -1.79 3.66
C ASN A 95 5.17 -1.53 4.05
N LEU A 96 5.58 -0.27 4.03
CA LEU A 96 7.01 0.08 4.01
C LEU A 96 7.53 0.53 5.37
N TYR A 97 6.72 1.23 6.15
CA TYR A 97 7.15 1.75 7.45
C TYR A 97 6.02 1.73 8.47
N ASP A 98 6.33 1.10 9.60
CA ASP A 98 5.58 1.13 10.85
C ASP A 98 6.59 1.46 11.96
N PRO A 99 6.48 2.63 12.62
CA PRO A 99 7.44 3.05 13.64
C PRO A 99 7.39 2.21 14.93
N THR A 100 6.36 1.39 15.11
CA THR A 100 6.19 0.50 16.27
C THR A 100 6.81 -0.88 16.05
N GLN A 101 7.20 -1.20 14.81
CA GLN A 101 7.77 -2.48 14.42
C GLN A 101 9.20 -2.34 13.89
N LEU A 102 9.99 -3.41 13.99
CA LEU A 102 11.32 -3.44 13.36
C LEU A 102 11.22 -3.44 11.82
N TYR A 103 10.22 -4.16 11.30
CA TYR A 103 9.85 -4.23 9.90
C TYR A 103 8.34 -4.10 9.83
N ALA A 104 7.85 -3.25 8.92
CA ALA A 104 6.41 -3.17 8.66
C ALA A 104 5.91 -4.55 8.17
N PRO A 105 4.84 -5.10 8.76
CA PRO A 105 4.42 -6.46 8.48
C PRO A 105 3.71 -6.60 7.13
N HIS A 106 3.74 -7.81 6.60
CA HIS A 106 2.79 -8.26 5.57
C HIS A 106 1.36 -8.16 6.10
N ASN A 107 0.40 -7.85 5.23
CA ASN A 107 -1.01 -7.84 5.63
C ASN A 107 -1.94 -8.26 4.49
N GLU A 108 -2.93 -9.09 4.85
CA GLU A 108 -3.98 -9.62 3.98
C GLU A 108 -5.32 -9.46 4.69
N GLN A 109 -6.28 -8.77 4.08
CA GLN A 109 -7.59 -8.58 4.69
C GLN A 109 -8.65 -8.16 3.67
N GLN A 110 -9.91 -8.33 4.05
CA GLN A 110 -11.02 -7.65 3.37
C GLN A 110 -10.96 -6.15 3.67
N ASP A 111 -11.07 -5.35 2.61
CA ASP A 111 -11.36 -3.94 2.68
C ASP A 111 -12.87 -3.72 2.71
N PHE A 112 -13.35 -3.01 3.73
CA PHE A 112 -14.75 -2.66 3.87
C PHE A 112 -15.09 -1.29 3.24
N ALA A 113 -14.09 -0.55 2.77
CA ALA A 113 -14.31 0.62 1.94
C ALA A 113 -14.81 0.17 0.55
N GLY A 114 -15.99 0.64 0.12
CA GLY A 114 -16.52 0.37 -1.22
C GLY A 114 -17.81 -0.47 -1.31
N GLY A 115 -18.36 -0.98 -0.19
CA GLY A 115 -19.71 -1.57 -0.16
C GLY A 115 -19.78 -3.06 0.24
N ASN A 116 -20.94 -3.69 0.02
CA ASN A 116 -21.36 -4.94 0.70
C ASN A 116 -20.50 -6.20 0.45
N ALA A 117 -19.67 -6.25 -0.59
CA ALA A 117 -18.73 -7.36 -0.80
C ALA A 117 -17.30 -7.05 -0.32
N GLY A 118 -16.96 -5.77 -0.13
CA GLY A 118 -15.60 -5.33 0.09
C GLY A 118 -14.65 -5.65 -1.07
N ASN A 119 -13.45 -5.07 -1.05
CA ASN A 119 -12.34 -5.49 -1.92
C ASN A 119 -11.35 -6.32 -1.09
N TYR A 120 -10.31 -6.89 -1.73
CA TYR A 120 -9.23 -7.54 -1.01
C TYR A 120 -8.00 -6.63 -0.96
N ILE A 121 -7.36 -6.54 0.20
CA ILE A 121 -6.05 -5.91 0.41
C ILE A 121 -5.02 -7.02 0.53
N TYR A 122 -3.99 -6.94 -0.30
CA TYR A 122 -2.79 -7.76 -0.21
C TYR A 122 -1.58 -6.85 -0.19
N THR A 123 -0.82 -6.85 0.90
CA THR A 123 0.38 -6.00 1.02
C THR A 123 1.61 -6.80 1.36
N LEU A 124 2.67 -6.59 0.58
CA LEU A 124 4.01 -7.05 0.91
C LEU A 124 4.55 -6.25 2.09
N GLY A 125 5.13 -6.92 3.08
CA GLY A 125 5.82 -6.30 4.20
C GLY A 125 7.21 -5.77 3.82
N ALA A 126 7.81 -4.96 4.68
CA ALA A 126 9.10 -4.33 4.41
C ALA A 126 10.21 -5.36 4.11
N THR A 127 10.22 -6.53 4.75
CA THR A 127 11.24 -7.56 4.48
C THR A 127 11.11 -8.19 3.09
N GLU A 128 9.89 -8.24 2.54
CA GLU A 128 9.64 -8.76 1.19
C GLU A 128 10.06 -7.75 0.13
N CYS A 129 10.00 -6.44 0.45
CA CYS A 129 10.40 -5.36 -0.45
C CYS A 129 11.90 -5.06 -0.40
N ILE A 130 12.47 -4.84 0.79
CA ILE A 130 13.84 -4.32 0.98
C ILE A 130 14.79 -5.28 1.73
N GLY A 131 14.34 -6.51 2.00
CA GLY A 131 15.11 -7.51 2.74
C GLY A 131 15.37 -7.09 4.19
N THR A 132 16.58 -7.36 4.69
CA THR A 132 17.00 -7.04 6.07
C THR A 132 17.57 -5.62 6.21
N SER A 133 17.55 -4.81 5.15
CA SER A 133 18.15 -3.48 5.14
C SER A 133 17.50 -2.53 6.16
N ARG A 134 16.23 -2.79 6.52
CA ARG A 134 15.39 -2.01 7.45
C ARG A 134 15.21 -0.56 7.02
N VAL A 135 13.99 -0.03 7.14
CA VAL A 135 13.77 1.42 7.03
C VAL A 135 14.23 2.10 8.32
N LYS A 136 15.11 3.09 8.20
CA LYS A 136 15.57 3.91 9.32
C LYS A 136 15.36 5.39 9.00
N VAL A 137 15.03 6.14 10.04
CA VAL A 137 14.82 7.59 9.92
C VAL A 137 16.12 8.27 9.53
N GLY A 138 16.07 9.13 8.51
CA GLY A 138 17.21 9.87 7.97
C GLY A 138 18.12 9.07 7.02
N GLU A 139 17.82 7.80 6.75
CA GLU A 139 18.56 6.98 5.78
C GLU A 139 17.70 6.74 4.53
N ARG A 140 18.28 7.01 3.35
CA ARG A 140 17.66 6.72 2.06
C ARG A 140 17.63 5.22 1.81
N THR A 141 16.49 4.71 1.34
CA THR A 141 16.25 3.29 1.08
C THR A 141 15.29 3.15 -0.10
N GLY A 142 15.21 1.94 -0.66
CA GLY A 142 14.35 1.70 -1.81
C GLY A 142 14.35 0.25 -2.24
N PHE A 143 13.43 -0.07 -3.15
CA PHE A 143 13.32 -1.38 -3.77
C PHE A 143 12.96 -1.26 -5.25
N SER A 144 13.21 -2.34 -5.97
CA SER A 144 12.77 -2.58 -7.34
C SER A 144 12.42 -4.06 -7.44
N MET A 145 11.25 -4.39 -7.98
CA MET A 145 10.82 -5.78 -8.12
C MET A 145 9.96 -6.01 -9.36
N ASP A 146 9.87 -7.27 -9.76
CA ASP A 146 8.95 -7.74 -10.79
C ASP A 146 7.51 -7.63 -10.29
N LEU A 147 6.76 -6.71 -10.89
CA LEU A 147 5.36 -6.45 -10.50
C LEU A 147 4.43 -7.57 -10.98
N ILE A 148 4.70 -8.20 -12.13
CA ILE A 148 3.83 -9.26 -12.68
C ILE A 148 3.82 -10.44 -11.70
N ALA A 149 5.00 -10.92 -11.31
CA ALA A 149 5.14 -12.03 -10.38
C ALA A 149 4.61 -11.69 -8.96
N ALA A 150 4.66 -10.42 -8.56
CA ALA A 150 4.14 -9.97 -7.27
C ALA A 150 2.59 -9.93 -7.28
N VAL A 151 1.99 -9.41 -8.35
CA VAL A 151 0.53 -9.39 -8.55
C VAL A 151 -0.04 -10.80 -8.66
N GLU A 152 0.64 -11.72 -9.36
CA GLU A 152 0.22 -13.13 -9.46
C GLU A 152 0.06 -13.78 -8.07
N LYS A 153 0.99 -13.50 -7.14
CA LYS A 153 0.89 -13.97 -5.75
C LYS A 153 -0.29 -13.34 -5.01
N GLY A 154 -0.50 -12.03 -5.18
CA GLY A 154 -1.61 -11.31 -4.57
C GLY A 154 -2.97 -11.82 -5.06
N LEU A 155 -3.09 -12.11 -6.36
CA LEU A 155 -4.30 -12.73 -6.94
C LEU A 155 -4.53 -14.14 -6.38
N ALA A 156 -3.48 -14.96 -6.29
CA ALA A 156 -3.61 -16.30 -5.70
C ALA A 156 -4.12 -16.25 -4.24
N ALA A 157 -3.60 -15.32 -3.43
CA ALA A 157 -4.07 -15.10 -2.06
C ALA A 157 -5.53 -14.58 -2.03
N ALA A 158 -5.88 -13.66 -2.93
CA ALA A 158 -7.25 -13.18 -3.08
C ALA A 158 -8.22 -14.34 -3.40
N HIS A 159 -7.85 -15.21 -4.34
CA HIS A 159 -8.65 -16.37 -4.72
C HIS A 159 -8.85 -17.33 -3.54
N GLU A 160 -7.79 -17.62 -2.77
CA GLU A 160 -7.87 -18.45 -1.57
C GLU A 160 -8.81 -17.85 -0.52
N ALA A 161 -8.81 -16.53 -0.39
CA ALA A 161 -9.70 -15.79 0.51
C ALA A 161 -11.14 -15.62 -0.04
N GLY A 162 -11.44 -16.12 -1.24
CA GLY A 162 -12.76 -16.04 -1.87
C GLY A 162 -13.06 -14.71 -2.58
N PHE A 163 -12.03 -13.92 -2.86
CA PHE A 163 -12.09 -12.67 -3.62
C PHE A 163 -11.51 -12.88 -5.02
N MET A 164 -11.95 -12.06 -5.98
CA MET A 164 -11.45 -12.05 -7.36
C MET A 164 -11.47 -13.42 -8.08
N THR A 165 -12.30 -14.37 -7.65
CA THR A 165 -12.26 -15.77 -8.13
C THR A 165 -12.62 -15.95 -9.61
N ASN A 166 -13.02 -14.88 -10.30
CA ASN A 166 -13.36 -14.87 -11.72
C ASN A 166 -12.38 -14.02 -12.56
N SER A 167 -11.24 -13.66 -11.98
CA SER A 167 -10.21 -12.85 -12.61
C SER A 167 -8.91 -13.62 -12.67
N GLU A 168 -8.33 -13.76 -13.86
CA GLU A 168 -6.98 -14.27 -14.01
C GLU A 168 -5.98 -13.13 -14.20
N LEU A 169 -4.68 -13.42 -14.07
CA LEU A 169 -3.63 -12.41 -14.28
C LEU A 169 -3.75 -11.74 -15.65
N GLU A 170 -4.14 -12.51 -16.67
CA GLU A 170 -4.35 -12.01 -18.03
C GLU A 170 -5.56 -11.08 -18.18
N ASP A 171 -6.49 -11.09 -17.23
CA ASP A 171 -7.63 -10.18 -17.22
C ASP A 171 -7.31 -8.83 -16.55
N CYS A 172 -6.24 -8.78 -15.78
CA CYS A 172 -5.95 -7.67 -14.90
C CYS A 172 -5.21 -6.52 -15.62
N SER A 173 -5.51 -5.30 -15.17
CA SER A 173 -4.83 -4.06 -15.57
C SER A 173 -4.35 -3.31 -14.35
N ILE A 174 -3.24 -2.59 -14.50
CA ILE A 174 -2.81 -1.58 -13.54
C ILE A 174 -3.57 -0.29 -13.85
N THR A 175 -4.41 0.17 -12.93
CA THR A 175 -5.37 1.27 -13.18
C THR A 175 -5.09 2.54 -12.40
N GLY A 176 -4.13 2.51 -11.48
CA GLY A 176 -3.82 3.66 -10.64
C GLY A 176 -2.95 3.29 -9.46
N MET A 177 -2.78 4.26 -8.56
CA MET A 177 -2.03 4.08 -7.32
C MET A 177 -2.41 5.14 -6.29
N ASN A 178 -2.09 4.88 -5.02
CA ASN A 178 -1.91 5.92 -4.02
C ASN A 178 -0.73 5.58 -3.11
N ILE A 179 -0.01 6.58 -2.65
CA ILE A 179 1.06 6.42 -1.66
C ILE A 179 0.89 7.47 -0.57
N GLY A 180 1.21 7.10 0.67
CA GLY A 180 1.26 8.07 1.74
C GLY A 180 1.08 7.46 3.11
N TYR A 181 0.44 8.25 3.98
CA TYR A 181 0.32 7.96 5.39
C TYR A 181 -1.11 7.70 5.82
N GLU A 182 -1.28 6.62 6.58
CA GLU A 182 -2.40 6.41 7.49
C GLU A 182 -1.91 6.61 8.93
N MET A 183 -2.58 7.48 9.71
CA MET A 183 -2.10 7.90 11.02
C MET A 183 -3.06 7.46 12.12
N PHE A 184 -2.76 6.36 12.79
CA PHE A 184 -3.66 5.80 13.81
C PHE A 184 -3.44 6.39 15.21
N ASP A 185 -2.47 7.28 15.39
CA ASP A 185 -2.16 7.91 16.68
C ASP A 185 -1.48 9.28 16.49
N VAL A 186 -1.05 9.93 17.57
CA VAL A 186 -0.41 11.26 17.64
C VAL A 186 1.02 11.31 17.09
N TRP A 187 1.21 10.81 15.88
CA TRP A 187 2.50 10.79 15.18
C TRP A 187 2.78 12.09 14.40
N ASP A 188 4.04 12.53 14.36
CA ASP A 188 4.56 13.57 13.45
C ASP A 188 5.67 12.98 12.59
N ILE A 189 5.34 12.77 11.32
CA ILE A 189 6.15 11.98 10.38
C ILE A 189 6.27 12.72 9.05
N SER A 190 7.43 12.62 8.38
CA SER A 190 7.62 13.11 7.02
C SER A 190 8.46 12.15 6.19
N THR A 191 8.17 12.13 4.89
CA THR A 191 8.90 11.34 3.89
C THR A 191 9.28 12.20 2.72
N THR A 192 10.51 11.99 2.24
CA THR A 192 10.96 12.43 0.92
C THR A 192 10.95 11.23 -0.01
N ILE A 193 10.25 11.35 -1.13
CA ILE A 193 10.29 10.38 -2.24
C ILE A 193 11.21 10.97 -3.31
N TYR A 194 12.26 10.23 -3.67
CA TYR A 194 13.24 10.64 -4.66
C TYR A 194 12.90 10.11 -6.06
N ASP A 195 12.41 8.88 -6.12
CA ASP A 195 12.00 8.24 -7.37
C ASP A 195 10.91 7.20 -7.07
N MET A 196 9.95 7.04 -7.98
CA MET A 196 8.83 6.14 -7.79
C MET A 196 8.13 5.87 -9.12
N GLY A 197 7.75 4.61 -9.35
CA GLY A 197 6.86 4.31 -10.46
C GLY A 197 6.68 2.84 -10.77
N VAL A 198 5.86 2.61 -11.79
CA VAL A 198 5.77 1.33 -12.50
C VAL A 198 6.26 1.59 -13.91
N SER A 199 7.34 0.91 -14.32
CA SER A 199 7.85 0.92 -15.68
C SER A 199 7.58 -0.41 -16.35
N TYR A 200 7.26 -0.41 -17.64
CA TYR A 200 6.94 -1.63 -18.37
C TYR A 200 7.45 -1.60 -19.81
N THR A 201 7.56 -2.78 -20.41
CA THR A 201 7.75 -2.96 -21.85
C THR A 201 6.58 -3.76 -22.41
N LEU A 202 6.11 -3.36 -23.59
CA LEU A 202 5.07 -4.10 -24.29
C LEU A 202 5.66 -5.29 -25.04
N LYS A 203 4.85 -6.34 -25.21
CA LYS A 203 5.17 -7.44 -26.13
C LYS A 203 5.22 -6.89 -27.55
N GLU A 204 6.15 -7.38 -28.36
CA GLU A 204 6.16 -7.06 -29.79
C GLU A 204 4.87 -7.61 -30.43
N GLU A 205 4.19 -6.80 -31.25
CA GLU A 205 3.07 -7.28 -32.05
C GLU A 205 3.59 -8.35 -33.02
N ALA A 206 3.03 -9.56 -32.94
CA ALA A 206 3.36 -10.69 -33.81
C ALA A 206 2.79 -10.55 -35.24
#